data_AF-A0A1I3DV90-F1
#
_entry.id   AF-A0A1I3DV90-F1
#
_cell.length_a   1.000
_cell.length_b   1.000
_cell.length_c   1.000
_cell.angle_alpha   90.00
_cell.angle_beta   90.00
_cell.angle_gamma   90.00
#
_symmetry.space_group_name_H-M   'P 1'
#
loop_
_entity.id
_entity.type
_entity.pdbx_description
1 polymer ?
#
loop_
_entity_poly.entity_id
_entity_poly.type
_entity_poly.pdbx_seq_one_letter_code
_entity_poly.pdbx_strand_id
1 'polypeptide(L)'
;MPFTLILPHVGLTTTIILSGIIGVTIASTFPAIVVYGQDLMPGRVGMVSGLFFGFIGGIGAAMLGGLADWEGITFVFDLCSVLPVIGILTVLLPDTRERQG
;
A
#
# COMPACT_ATOMS: atom_id res chain seq x y z
N MET A 1 -24.44 11.26 4.36
CA MET A 1 -25.25 11.83 5.46
C MET A 1 -26.69 11.31 5.37
N PRO A 2 -26.90 9.99 5.60
CA PRO A 2 -27.60 9.51 6.81
C PRO A 2 -27.03 8.19 7.39
N PHE A 3 -25.88 7.74 6.89
CA PHE A 3 -25.15 6.55 7.39
C PHE A 3 -24.16 6.88 8.53
N THR A 4 -24.01 8.15 8.86
CA THR A 4 -23.12 8.66 9.91
C THR A 4 -23.76 8.73 11.30
N LEU A 5 -25.08 8.54 11.43
CA LEU A 5 -25.78 8.52 12.73
C LEU A 5 -25.80 7.12 13.41
N ILE A 6 -25.38 6.07 12.69
CA ILE A 6 -25.27 4.66 13.17
C ILE A 6 -23.84 4.27 13.60
N LEU A 7 -22.98 5.29 13.67
CA LEU A 7 -21.56 5.27 14.01
C LEU A 7 -21.08 4.36 15.18
N PRO A 8 -21.89 3.90 16.16
CA PRO A 8 -21.40 3.03 17.23
C PRO A 8 -21.84 1.55 17.21
N HIS A 9 -22.58 1.03 16.20
CA HIS A 9 -23.09 -0.36 16.22
C HIS A 9 -22.74 -1.23 14.99
N VAL A 10 -21.93 -0.75 14.04
CA VAL A 10 -21.47 -1.53 12.87
C VAL A 10 -19.97 -1.83 12.98
N GLY A 11 -19.65 -2.53 14.07
CA GLY A 11 -18.43 -3.28 14.43
C GLY A 11 -17.06 -2.91 13.84
N LEU A 12 -16.11 -2.62 14.74
CA LEU A 12 -14.66 -2.84 14.59
C LEU A 12 -14.34 -4.12 13.79
N THR A 13 -15.14 -5.17 13.99
CA THR A 13 -15.09 -6.45 13.27
C THR A 13 -15.14 -6.33 11.75
N THR A 14 -16.02 -5.49 11.19
CA THR A 14 -16.13 -5.34 9.72
C THR A 14 -14.93 -4.59 9.16
N THR A 15 -14.46 -3.54 9.84
CA THR A 15 -13.22 -2.83 9.46
C THR A 15 -12.00 -3.76 9.54
N ILE A 16 -11.91 -4.60 10.57
CA ILE A 16 -10.84 -5.61 10.71
C ILE A 16 -10.91 -6.62 9.57
N ILE A 17 -12.09 -7.14 9.23
CA ILE A 17 -12.26 -8.11 8.13
C ILE A 17 -11.86 -7.48 6.79
N LEU A 18 -12.33 -6.26 6.49
CA LEU A 18 -11.99 -5.56 5.24
C LEU A 18 -10.48 -5.27 5.17
N SER A 19 -9.89 -4.79 6.26
CA SER A 19 -8.44 -4.57 6.33
C SER A 19 -7.65 -5.87 6.18
N GLY A 20 -8.16 -6.98 6.71
CA GLY A 20 -7.57 -8.31 6.54
C GLY A 20 -7.58 -8.76 5.09
N ILE A 21 -8.70 -8.60 4.39
CA ILE A 21 -8.81 -8.92 2.95
C ILE A 21 -7.82 -8.06 2.14
N ILE A 22 -7.79 -6.74 2.38
CA ILE A 22 -6.86 -5.83 1.72
C ILE A 22 -5.40 -6.25 1.99
N GLY A 23 -5.08 -6.59 3.24
CA GLY A 23 -3.76 -7.06 3.64
C GLY A 23 -3.35 -8.33 2.89
N VAL A 24 -4.26 -9.30 2.75
CA VAL A 24 -4.01 -10.55 1.98
C VAL A 24 -3.81 -10.24 0.50
N THR A 25 -4.61 -9.36 -0.09
CA THR A 25 -4.44 -8.95 -1.50
C THR A 25 -3.07 -8.30 -1.73
N ILE A 26 -2.69 -7.32 -0.90
CA ILE A 26 -1.39 -6.64 -1.02
C ILE A 26 -0.24 -7.62 -0.80
N ALA A 27 -0.35 -8.51 0.20
CA ALA A 27 0.66 -9.53 0.48
C ALA A 27 0.89 -10.48 -0.71
N SER A 28 -0.14 -10.74 -1.53
CA SER A 28 -0.01 -11.54 -2.75
C SER A 28 0.60 -10.77 -3.92
N THR A 29 0.36 -9.46 -4.03
CA THR A 29 0.87 -8.64 -5.14
C THR A 29 2.32 -8.22 -4.92
N PHE A 30 2.72 -7.99 -3.68
CA PHE A 30 4.03 -7.45 -3.34
C PHE A 30 5.23 -8.31 -3.80
N PRO A 31 5.23 -9.66 -3.67
CA PRO A 31 6.31 -10.49 -4.21
C PRO A 31 6.47 -10.34 -5.72
N ALA A 32 5.38 -10.24 -6.47
CA ALA A 32 5.41 -10.08 -7.92
C ALA A 32 6.05 -8.74 -8.33
N ILE A 33 5.79 -7.66 -7.59
CA ILE A 33 6.41 -6.35 -7.82
C ILE A 33 7.92 -6.41 -7.58
N VAL A 34 8.36 -7.05 -6.48
CA VAL A 34 9.78 -7.17 -6.16
C VAL A 34 10.49 -8.04 -7.22
N VAL A 35 9.89 -9.17 -7.61
CA VAL A 35 10.43 -10.02 -8.69
C VAL A 35 10.49 -9.27 -10.01
N TYR A 36 9.48 -8.46 -10.34
CA TYR A 36 9.50 -7.63 -11.55
C TYR A 36 10.65 -6.61 -11.54
N GLY A 37 10.87 -5.92 -10.41
CA GLY A 37 12.02 -5.01 -10.27
C GLY A 37 13.37 -5.73 -10.34
N GLN A 38 13.44 -6.96 -9.83
CA GLN A 38 14.62 -7.81 -9.93
C GLN A 38 14.88 -8.27 -11.37
N ASP A 39 13.83 -8.60 -12.12
CA ASP A 39 13.89 -9.03 -13.52
C ASP A 39 14.34 -7.90 -14.47
N LEU A 40 13.92 -6.66 -14.18
CA LEU A 40 14.38 -5.47 -14.92
C LEU A 40 15.87 -5.15 -14.72
N MET A 41 16.48 -5.60 -13.62
CA MET A 41 17.89 -5.36 -13.29
C MET A 41 18.61 -6.68 -12.90
N PRO A 42 18.74 -7.63 -13.85
CA PRO A 42 19.32 -8.93 -13.58
C PRO A 42 20.80 -8.76 -13.20
N GLY A 43 21.18 -9.26 -12.02
CA GLY A 43 22.52 -9.11 -11.45
C GLY A 43 22.63 -8.14 -10.27
N ARG A 44 21.59 -7.35 -9.98
CA ARG A 44 21.54 -6.45 -8.80
C ARG A 44 20.37 -6.74 -7.86
N VAL A 45 19.93 -8.01 -7.79
CA VAL A 45 18.79 -8.45 -6.98
C VAL A 45 18.88 -8.06 -5.51
N GLY A 46 20.08 -8.08 -4.91
CA GLY A 46 20.30 -7.63 -3.53
C GLY A 46 20.05 -6.13 -3.31
N MET A 47 20.40 -5.29 -4.30
CA MET A 47 20.17 -3.84 -4.25
C MET A 47 18.67 -3.52 -4.37
N VAL A 48 17.97 -4.20 -5.27
CA VAL A 48 16.52 -4.04 -5.44
C VAL A 48 15.79 -4.45 -4.15
N SER A 49 16.06 -5.64 -3.61
CA SER A 49 15.48 -6.08 -2.34
C SER A 49 15.82 -5.13 -1.18
N GLY A 50 17.07 -4.66 -1.08
CA GLY A 50 17.48 -3.71 -0.05
C GLY A 50 16.78 -2.35 -0.15
N LEU A 51 16.47 -1.88 -1.36
CA LEU A 51 15.72 -0.63 -1.55
C LEU A 51 14.25 -0.78 -1.15
N PHE A 52 13.58 -1.87 -1.58
CA PHE A 52 12.16 -2.11 -1.27
C PHE A 52 11.92 -2.38 0.21
N PHE A 53 12.66 -3.32 0.81
CA PHE A 53 12.44 -3.73 2.20
C PHE A 53 13.18 -2.85 3.21
N GLY A 54 14.33 -2.30 2.83
CA GLY A 54 15.17 -1.50 3.73
C GLY A 54 14.80 -0.02 3.67
N PHE A 55 15.16 0.65 2.57
CA PHE A 55 15.04 2.10 2.50
C PHE A 55 13.58 2.57 2.42
N ILE A 56 12.83 2.11 1.41
CA ILE A 56 11.45 2.54 1.19
C ILE A 56 10.54 1.97 2.28
N GLY A 57 10.66 0.66 2.57
CA GLY A 57 9.89 0.00 3.62
C GLY A 57 10.19 0.57 5.01
N GLY A 58 11.47 0.76 5.36
CA GLY A 58 11.88 1.22 6.68
C GLY A 58 11.60 2.70 6.92
N ILE A 59 11.94 3.59 5.97
CA ILE A 59 11.65 5.03 6.12
C ILE A 59 10.15 5.28 6.08
N GLY A 60 9.42 4.63 5.17
CA GLY A 60 7.97 4.75 5.11
C GLY A 60 7.28 4.29 6.40
N ALA A 61 7.71 3.15 6.95
CA ALA A 61 7.19 2.67 8.24
C ALA A 61 7.53 3.60 9.40
N ALA A 62 8.75 4.15 9.45
CA ALA A 62 9.14 5.09 10.50
C ALA A 62 8.36 6.41 10.42
N MET A 63 8.14 6.94 9.20
CA MET A 63 7.37 8.17 9.00
C MET A 63 5.89 7.99 9.35
N LEU A 64 5.24 6.91 8.87
CA LEU A 64 3.84 6.64 9.19
C LEU A 64 3.65 6.26 10.67
N GLY A 65 4.60 5.54 11.27
CA GLY A 65 4.60 5.23 12.70
C GLY A 65 4.74 6.49 13.55
N GLY A 66 5.70 7.37 13.23
CA GLY A 66 5.84 8.66 13.90
C GLY A 66 4.61 9.56 13.73
N LEU A 67 3.98 9.54 12.54
CA LEU A 67 2.71 10.24 12.31
C LEU A 67 1.56 9.65 13.14
N ALA A 68 1.52 8.32 13.29
CA ALA A 68 0.53 7.64 14.14
C ALA A 68 0.70 7.99 15.62
N ASP A 69 1.95 8.18 16.08
CA ASP A 69 2.23 8.58 17.46
C ASP A 69 1.80 10.03 17.75
N TRP A 70 1.79 10.91 16.74
CA TRP A 70 1.44 12.34 16.90
C TRP A 70 -0.04 12.63 16.67
N GLU A 71 -0.60 12.19 15.53
CA GLU A 71 -1.99 12.47 15.10
C GLU A 71 -2.96 11.33 15.43
N GLY A 72 -2.43 10.21 15.94
CA GLY A 72 -3.20 9.02 16.28
C GLY A 72 -3.40 8.06 15.11
N ILE A 73 -3.62 6.79 15.45
CA ILE A 73 -3.77 5.70 14.46
C ILE A 73 -4.95 5.90 13.51
N THR A 74 -6.04 6.54 13.97
CA THR A 74 -7.24 6.79 13.16
C THR A 74 -6.95 7.71 11.98
N PHE A 75 -6.14 8.76 12.18
CA PHE A 75 -5.74 9.66 11.09
C PHE A 75 -4.88 8.95 10.04
N VAL A 76 -3.96 8.09 10.47
CA VAL A 76 -3.13 7.29 9.55
C VAL A 76 -3.97 6.30 8.75
N PHE A 77 -5.01 5.71 9.35
CA PHE A 77 -5.96 4.88 8.60
C PHE A 77 -6.74 5.66 7.54
N ASP A 78 -7.21 6.87 7.85
CA ASP A 78 -7.91 7.73 6.90
C ASP A 78 -6.99 8.13 5.73
N LEU A 79 -5.74 8.50 6.04
CA LEU A 79 -4.71 8.81 5.05
C LEU A 79 -4.40 7.59 4.16
N CYS A 80 -4.22 6.41 4.74
CA CYS A 80 -3.99 5.17 3.99
C CYS A 80 -5.20 4.77 3.14
N SER A 81 -6.42 5.23 3.46
CA SER A 81 -7.62 4.97 2.67
C SER A 81 -7.63 5.74 1.34
N VAL A 82 -6.97 6.91 1.27
CA VAL A 82 -6.87 7.70 0.02
C VAL A 82 -5.68 7.31 -0.86
N LEU A 83 -4.67 6.62 -0.32
CA LEU A 83 -3.52 6.12 -1.08
C LEU A 83 -3.92 5.22 -2.28
N PRO A 84 -4.86 4.26 -2.15
CA PRO A 84 -5.36 3.46 -3.27
C PRO A 84 -5.97 4.29 -4.41
N VAL A 85 -6.60 5.43 -4.09
CA VAL A 85 -7.20 6.33 -5.09
C VAL A 85 -6.11 6.98 -5.94
N ILE A 86 -4.96 7.30 -5.35
CA ILE A 86 -3.77 7.74 -6.09
C ILE A 86 -3.27 6.61 -7.00
N GLY A 87 -3.35 5.36 -6.55
CA GLY A 87 -3.07 4.19 -7.39
C GLY A 87 -3.95 4.11 -8.64
N ILE A 88 -5.23 4.48 -8.55
CA ILE A 88 -6.14 4.50 -9.71
C ILE A 88 -5.69 5.55 -10.75
N LEU A 89 -5.05 6.65 -10.34
CA LEU A 89 -4.49 7.63 -11.28
C LEU A 89 -3.38 7.03 -12.17
N THR A 90 -2.77 5.91 -11.77
CA THR A 90 -1.80 5.21 -12.63
C THR A 90 -2.42 4.50 -13.82
N VAL A 91 -3.75 4.32 -13.87
CA VAL A 91 -4.47 3.89 -15.09
C VAL A 91 -4.33 4.92 -16.22
N LEU A 92 -4.04 6.19 -15.88
CA LEU A 92 -3.74 7.24 -16.87
C LEU A 92 -2.29 7.19 -17.36
N LEU A 93 -1.40 6.40 -16.74
CA LEU A 93 -0.07 6.22 -17.30
C LEU A 93 -0.18 5.43 -18.61
N PRO A 94 0.30 5.98 -19.73
CA PRO A 94 0.26 5.31 -21.02
C PRO A 94 1.02 3.98 -20.93
N ASP A 95 0.39 2.93 -21.43
CA ASP A 95 0.83 1.56 -21.36
C ASP A 95 2.19 1.40 -22.09
N THR A 96 3.29 1.20 -21.35
CA THR A 96 4.62 1.02 -21.95
C THR A 96 4.81 -0.38 -22.57
N ARG A 97 3.75 -1.18 -22.69
CA ARG A 97 3.78 -2.54 -23.24
C ARG A 97 3.77 -2.61 -24.77
N GLU A 98 3.94 -1.47 -25.46
CA GLU A 98 3.97 -1.38 -26.92
C GLU A 98 5.40 -1.40 -27.54
N ARG A 99 6.40 -1.97 -26.85
CA ARG A 99 7.74 -2.23 -27.42
C ARG A 99 8.35 -3.57 -27.01
N GLN A 100 7.60 -4.65 -27.14
CA GLN A 100 8.16 -5.99 -27.35
C GLN A 100 7.42 -6.66 -28.50
N GLY A 101 7.76 -6.24 -29.72
CA GLY A 101 7.42 -6.84 -30.99
C GLY A 101 8.62 -6.72 -31.91
#